data_AF-A7S321-F1
#
_entry.id   AF-A7S321-F1
#
_cell.length_a   1.000
_cell.length_b   1.000
_cell.length_c   1.000
_cell.angle_alpha   90.00
_cell.angle_beta   90.00
_cell.angle_gamma   90.00
#
_symmetry.space_group_name_H-M   'P 1'
#
loop_
_entity.id
_entity.type
_entity.pdbx_description
1 polymer ?
#
loop_
_entity_poly.entity_id
_entity_poly.type
_entity_poly.pdbx_seq_one_letter_code
_entity_poly.pdbx_strand_id
1 'polypeptide(L)' 'DPGPCKAYMPRFYFEIEKKECQEFIYGGCGGNENRFFTKRECQRICKLE' A
#
# COMPACT_ATOMS: atom_id res chain seq x y z
N ASP A 1 4.26 4.54 2.71
CA ASP A 1 4.47 5.94 3.11
C ASP A 1 3.14 6.70 3.00
N PRO A 2 2.61 7.26 4.10
CA PRO A 2 1.37 8.06 4.08
C PRO A 2 1.47 9.36 3.26
N GLY A 3 2.66 9.93 3.07
CA GLY A 3 2.85 11.24 2.48
C GLY A 3 2.41 12.40 3.40
N PRO A 4 2.57 13.67 2.98
CA PRO A 4 2.38 14.84 3.85
C PRO A 4 0.91 15.29 4.01
N CYS A 5 0.01 14.84 3.12
CA CYS A 5 -1.41 15.17 3.23
C CYS A 5 -2.11 14.39 4.36
N LYS A 6 -3.31 14.82 4.76
CA LYS A 6 -4.03 14.31 5.95
C LYS A 6 -5.40 13.71 5.63
N ALA A 7 -5.64 13.30 4.38
CA ALA A 7 -6.85 12.55 4.04
C ALA A 7 -6.82 11.16 4.69
N TYR A 8 -8.00 10.57 4.88
CA TYR A 8 -8.14 9.20 5.36
C TYR A 8 -8.45 8.30 4.16
N MET A 9 -7.42 7.72 3.54
CA MET A 9 -7.58 6.85 2.36
C MET A 9 -7.02 5.46 2.65
N PRO A 10 -7.87 4.46 2.99
CA PRO A 10 -7.43 3.08 3.15
C PRO A 10 -6.78 2.55 1.87
N ARG A 11 -5.57 2.01 2.01
CA ARG A 11 -4.77 1.44 0.93
C ARG A 11 -4.01 0.22 1.42
N PHE A 12 -3.46 -0.55 0.50
CA PHE A 12 -2.62 -1.71 0.78
C PHE A 12 -1.18 -1.42 0.38
N TYR A 13 -0.22 -1.94 1.13
CA TYR A 13 1.19 -1.97 0.76
C TYR A 13 1.74 -3.38 0.96
N PHE A 14 2.77 -3.75 0.20
CA PHE A 14 3.47 -5.00 0.40
C PHE A 14 4.53 -4.84 1.50
N GLU A 15 4.39 -5.63 2.57
CA GLU A 15 5.36 -5.77 3.65
C GLU A 15 6.33 -6.90 3.30
N ILE A 16 7.59 -6.55 3.05
CA ILE A 16 8.59 -7.47 2.52
C ILE A 16 9.03 -8.50 3.56
N GLU A 17 9.08 -8.11 4.84
CA GLU A 17 9.51 -9.01 5.93
C GLU A 17 8.50 -10.14 6.14
N LYS A 18 7.21 -9.82 6.00
CA LYS A 18 6.11 -10.78 6.15
C LYS A 18 5.74 -11.46 4.82
N LYS A 19 6.21 -10.94 3.70
CA LYS A 19 5.79 -11.32 2.34
C LYS A 19 4.26 -11.24 2.16
N GLU A 20 3.66 -10.20 2.74
CA GLU A 20 2.21 -10.04 2.80
C GLU A 20 1.78 -8.62 2.48
N CYS A 21 0.56 -8.49 1.94
CA CYS A 21 -0.07 -7.19 1.74
C CYS A 21 -0.83 -6.77 2.99
N GLN A 22 -0.45 -5.64 3.58
CA GLN A 22 -1.05 -5.06 4.78
C GLN A 22 -1.78 -3.75 4.46
N GLU A 23 -2.81 -3.42 5.25
CA GLU A 23 -3.54 -2.16 5.14
C GLU A 23 -2.79 -1.02 5.81
N PHE A 24 -2.88 0.19 5.24
CA PHE A 24 -2.42 1.43 5.84
C PHE A 24 -3.29 2.61 5.38
N ILE A 25 -3.16 3.74 6.07
CA ILE A 25 -3.84 4.99 5.70
C ILE A 25 -2.89 5.85 4.87
N TYR A 26 -3.28 6.11 3.62
CA TYR A 26 -2.62 7.08 2.76
C TYR A 26 -3.21 8.47 2.97
N GLY A 27 -2.32 9.46 3.11
CA GLY A 27 -2.67 10.86 3.34
C GLY A 27 -3.26 11.58 2.14
N GLY A 28 -3.21 10.99 0.94
CA GLY A 28 -3.85 11.53 -0.27
C GLY A 28 -2.92 12.32 -1.20
N CYS A 29 -1.66 12.52 -0.84
CA CYS A 29 -0.65 13.08 -1.75
C CYS A 29 0.76 12.60 -1.40
N GLY A 30 1.68 12.62 -2.36
CA GLY A 30 3.07 12.19 -2.17
C GLY A 30 3.20 10.69 -1.84
N GLY A 31 4.22 10.33 -1.07
CA GLY A 31 4.55 8.95 -0.72
C GLY A 31 5.28 8.21 -1.83
N ASN A 32 5.13 6.89 -1.89
CA ASN A 32 5.78 6.02 -2.87
C ASN A 32 4.78 5.14 -3.64
N GLU A 33 5.29 4.33 -4.57
CA GLU A 33 4.50 3.44 -5.44
C GLU A 33 4.05 2.12 -4.76
N ASN A 34 4.55 1.81 -3.56
CA ASN A 34 4.11 0.64 -2.79
C ASN A 34 2.75 0.93 -2.11
N ARG A 35 1.73 1.15 -2.93
CA ARG A 35 0.39 1.58 -2.53
C ARG A 35 -0.66 1.13 -3.55
N PHE A 36 -1.59 0.30 -3.11
CA PHE A 36 -2.59 -0.36 -3.95
C PHE A 36 -4.00 -0.14 -3.40
N PHE A 37 -5.01 -0.21 -4.26
CA PHE A 37 -6.41 -0.03 -3.86
C PHE A 37 -6.99 -1.28 -3.21
N THR A 38 -6.51 -2.47 -3.60
CA THR A 38 -7.02 -3.74 -3.09
C THR A 38 -5.88 -4.67 -2.68
N LYS A 39 -6.16 -5.55 -1.71
CA LYS A 39 -5.25 -6.62 -1.31
C LYS A 39 -4.86 -7.50 -2.50
N ARG A 40 -5.81 -7.81 -3.38
CA ARG A 40 -5.60 -8.64 -4.58
C ARG A 40 -4.65 -7.98 -5.57
N GLU A 41 -4.80 -6.68 -5.80
CA GLU A 41 -3.89 -5.92 -6.67
C GLU A 41 -2.45 -5.94 -6.11
N CYS A 42 -2.29 -5.65 -4.82
CA CYS A 42 -1.01 -5.74 -4.14
C CYS A 42 -0.40 -7.15 -4.26
N GLN A 43 -1.20 -8.19 -4.00
CA GLN A 43 -0.75 -9.58 -4.09
C GLN A 43 -0.34 -9.95 -5.52
N ARG A 44 -1.11 -9.54 -6.54
CA ARG A 44 -0.80 -9.83 -7.94
C ARG A 44 0.48 -9.14 -8.42
N ILE A 45 0.77 -7.94 -7.92
CA ILE A 45 1.94 -7.15 -8.34
C ILE A 45 3.18 -7.57 -7.56
N CYS A 46 3.06 -7.86 -6.26
CA CYS A 46 4.19 -8.04 -5.37
C CYS A 46 4.44 -9.49 -4.94
N LYS A 47 3.47 -10.41 -5.08
CA LYS A 47 3.81 -11.84 -5.00
C LYS A 47 4.46 -12.23 -6.31
N LEU A 48 5.75 -12.54 -6.23
CA LEU A 48 6.45 -13.36 -7.20
C LEU A 48 5.65 -14.66 -7.37
N GLU A 49 4.95 -14.81 -8.50
CA GLU A 49 4.75 -16.13 -9.09
C GLU A 49 6.03 -16.53 -9.82
#